data_AF-A0A9P4K4T5-F1
#
_entry.id   AF-A0A9P4K4T5-F1
#
_cell.length_a   1.000
_cell.length_b   1.000
_cell.length_c   1.000
_cell.angle_alpha   90.00
_cell.angle_beta   90.00
_cell.angle_gamma   90.00
#
_symmetry.space_group_name_H-M   'P 1'
#
loop_
_entity.id
_entity.type
_entity.pdbx_description
1 polymer ?
#
loop_
_entity_poly.entity_id
_entity_poly.type
_entity_poly.pdbx_seq_one_letter_code
_entity_poly.pdbx_strand_id
1 'polypeptide(L)'
;PIAQIEYDTSSPNGTLTSYTPPSGSYSPEHLLRIGLLDPKTSQWRGVLTSAASFSDEYKKKFVLYVTEKGEPYHVGFGTSARGQGDEVVVEIAKKGLGPKPVLNKPIVLNADGKLEGKEPEKTFLQKWELQPAVLIVVSS
;
A
#
# COMPACT_ATOMS: atom_id res chain seq x y z
N PRO A 1 17.31 -17.98 6.07
CA PRO A 1 16.24 -17.00 5.76
C PRO A 1 16.87 -15.60 5.78
N ILE A 2 16.42 -14.66 4.95
CA ILE A 2 17.04 -13.31 4.89
C ILE A 2 16.52 -12.36 5.98
N ALA A 3 15.32 -12.62 6.51
CA ALA A 3 14.71 -11.83 7.57
C ALA A 3 13.79 -12.72 8.41
N GLN A 4 13.70 -12.42 9.70
CA GLN A 4 12.71 -12.98 10.62
C GLN A 4 11.87 -11.81 11.15
N ILE A 5 10.56 -11.90 10.93
CA ILE A 5 9.61 -10.82 11.18
C ILE A 5 8.53 -11.36 12.11
N GLU A 6 8.35 -10.68 13.23
CA GLU A 6 7.18 -10.81 14.09
C GLU A 6 6.18 -9.72 13.73
N TYR A 7 4.89 -10.07 13.72
CA TYR A 7 3.85 -9.11 13.38
C TYR A 7 2.57 -9.38 14.15
N ASP A 8 1.87 -8.30 14.46
CA ASP A 8 0.48 -8.33 14.89
C ASP A 8 -0.36 -7.69 13.77
N THR A 9 -1.43 -8.36 13.38
CA THR A 9 -2.37 -7.83 12.39
C THR A 9 -3.08 -6.57 12.90
N SER A 10 -3.14 -6.31 14.21
CA SER A 10 -3.72 -5.07 14.74
C SER A 10 -2.84 -3.83 14.46
N SER A 11 -1.54 -4.05 14.19
CA SER A 11 -0.55 -3.01 13.96
C SER A 11 -0.20 -2.90 12.46
N PRO A 12 -0.03 -1.67 11.92
CA PRO A 12 0.51 -1.49 10.58
C PRO A 12 2.03 -1.71 10.51
N ASN A 13 2.71 -1.83 11.65
CA ASN A 13 4.17 -2.01 11.72
C ASN A 13 4.49 -3.39 12.28
N GLY A 14 5.48 -4.06 11.66
CA GLY A 14 6.05 -5.31 12.15
C GLY A 14 7.36 -5.09 12.90
N THR A 15 7.75 -6.08 13.69
CA THR A 15 9.02 -6.09 14.42
C THR A 15 10.00 -7.01 13.72
N LEU A 16 11.19 -6.50 13.43
CA LEU A 16 12.27 -7.29 12.85
C LEU A 16 13.05 -7.99 13.97
N THR A 17 12.96 -9.31 14.05
CA THR A 17 13.70 -10.11 15.03
C THR A 17 15.14 -10.34 14.56
N SER A 18 15.34 -10.56 13.26
CA SER A 18 16.68 -10.69 12.68
C SER A 18 16.67 -10.37 11.18
N TYR A 19 17.82 -9.94 10.68
CA TYR A 19 18.06 -9.69 9.27
C TYR A 19 19.47 -10.14 8.90
N THR A 20 19.58 -10.81 7.76
CA THR A 20 20.84 -11.25 7.18
C THR A 20 20.78 -10.93 5.69
N PRO A 21 21.52 -9.92 5.21
CA PRO A 21 21.51 -9.57 3.80
C PRO A 21 21.97 -10.75 2.94
N PRO A 22 21.49 -10.86 1.69
CA PRO A 22 21.93 -11.91 0.78
C PRO A 22 23.45 -11.86 0.59
N SER A 23 24.13 -12.97 0.87
CA SER A 23 25.56 -13.13 0.66
C SER A 23 25.83 -14.02 -0.55
N GLY A 24 26.87 -13.71 -1.31
CA GLY A 24 27.28 -14.46 -2.50
C GLY A 24 27.86 -13.56 -3.59
N SER A 25 28.36 -14.19 -4.66
CA SER A 25 28.95 -13.49 -5.81
C SER A 25 27.85 -13.02 -6.75
N TYR A 26 27.26 -11.86 -6.45
CA TYR A 26 26.27 -11.21 -7.31
C TYR A 26 26.78 -9.84 -7.73
N SER A 27 26.65 -9.51 -9.01
CA SER A 27 26.82 -8.14 -9.48
C SER A 27 25.58 -7.31 -9.13
N PRO A 28 25.70 -5.98 -8.95
CA PRO A 28 24.57 -5.09 -8.60
C PRO A 28 23.35 -5.24 -9.52
N GLU A 29 23.54 -5.53 -10.80
CA GLU A 29 22.50 -5.71 -11.82
C GLU A 29 21.74 -7.04 -11.74
N HIS A 30 22.25 -8.03 -10.98
CA HIS A 30 21.58 -9.31 -10.84
C HIS A 30 20.26 -9.17 -10.07
N LEU A 31 19.26 -9.96 -10.47
CA LEU A 31 17.98 -10.01 -9.80
C LEU A 31 17.93 -11.12 -8.76
N LEU A 32 17.58 -10.76 -7.53
CA LEU A 32 17.35 -11.67 -6.42
C LEU A 32 15.86 -11.85 -6.19
N ARG A 33 15.45 -13.09 -5.92
CA ARG A 33 14.07 -13.43 -5.54
C ARG A 33 13.92 -13.32 -4.04
N ILE A 34 12.96 -12.52 -3.60
CA ILE A 34 12.56 -12.39 -2.19
C ILE A 34 11.13 -12.88 -2.08
N GLY A 35 10.87 -13.86 -1.23
CA GLY A 35 9.53 -14.40 -1.11
C GLY A 35 9.30 -15.27 0.10
N LEU A 36 8.03 -15.57 0.29
CA LEU A 36 7.53 -16.58 1.22
C LEU A 36 7.54 -17.93 0.51
N LEU A 37 8.17 -18.92 1.14
CA LEU A 37 8.10 -20.32 0.70
C LEU A 37 7.16 -21.07 1.63
N ASP A 38 6.08 -21.63 1.09
CA ASP A 38 5.22 -22.53 1.85
C ASP A 38 5.88 -23.92 1.93
N PRO A 39 6.28 -24.40 3.12
CA PRO A 39 6.97 -25.68 3.27
C PRO A 39 6.09 -26.89 2.94
N LYS A 40 4.75 -26.76 2.99
CA LYS A 40 3.82 -27.86 2.71
C LYS A 40 3.62 -28.06 1.22
N THR A 41 3.49 -26.95 0.49
CA THR A 41 3.16 -26.96 -0.94
C THR A 41 4.37 -26.69 -1.83
N SER A 42 5.51 -26.30 -1.24
CA SER A 42 6.70 -25.79 -1.94
C SER A 42 6.41 -24.60 -2.87
N GLN A 43 5.28 -23.91 -2.66
CA GLN A 43 4.89 -22.75 -3.45
C GLN A 43 5.64 -21.51 -2.95
N TRP A 44 6.29 -20.82 -3.88
CA TRP A 44 6.98 -19.56 -3.62
C TRP A 44 6.10 -18.38 -4.05
N ARG A 45 6.03 -17.34 -3.22
CA ARG A 45 5.29 -16.10 -3.50
C ARG A 45 6.12 -14.89 -3.08
N GLY A 46 6.38 -13.98 -4.01
CA GLY A 46 7.17 -12.79 -3.70
C GLY A 46 7.53 -11.96 -4.92
N VAL A 47 8.61 -11.20 -4.80
CA VAL A 47 9.07 -10.21 -5.77
C VAL A 47 10.50 -10.50 -6.24
N LEU A 48 10.87 -9.89 -7.37
CA LEU A 48 12.27 -9.79 -7.81
C LEU A 48 12.76 -8.37 -7.55
N THR A 49 14.00 -8.25 -7.08
CA THR A 49 14.68 -6.96 -6.90
C THR A 49 16.13 -7.06 -7.34
N SER A 50 16.76 -5.93 -7.66
CA SER A 50 18.20 -5.88 -7.92
C SER A 50 19.00 -6.19 -6.64
N ALA A 51 20.16 -6.85 -6.80
CA ALA A 51 21.11 -7.09 -5.73
C ALA A 51 21.62 -5.78 -5.09
N ALA A 52 21.72 -4.70 -5.89
CA ALA A 52 22.11 -3.38 -5.42
C ALA A 52 21.18 -2.84 -4.31
N SER A 53 19.90 -3.24 -4.31
CA SER A 53 18.92 -2.82 -3.29
C SER A 53 19.31 -3.27 -1.87
N PHE A 54 20.22 -4.22 -1.73
CA PHE A 54 20.73 -4.69 -0.45
C PHE A 54 21.99 -3.96 0.05
N SER A 55 22.56 -3.04 -0.74
CA SER A 55 23.69 -2.19 -0.32
C SER A 55 23.36 -1.34 0.91
N ASP A 56 24.34 -1.08 1.77
CA ASP A 56 24.22 -0.27 2.99
C ASP A 56 23.78 1.18 2.70
N GLU A 57 23.89 1.65 1.46
CA GLU A 57 23.43 2.95 0.97
C GLU A 57 21.90 3.10 0.92
N TYR A 58 21.16 2.01 1.12
CA TYR A 58 19.71 2.03 1.11
C TYR A 58 19.12 1.58 2.42
N LYS A 59 18.04 2.24 2.82
CA LYS A 59 17.09 1.72 3.80
C LYS A 59 16.16 0.72 3.10
N LYS A 60 15.97 -0.46 3.70
CA LYS A 60 15.15 -1.55 3.16
C LYS A 60 13.79 -1.52 3.80
N LYS A 61 12.75 -1.72 3.00
CA LYS A 61 11.36 -1.81 3.45
C LYS A 61 10.78 -3.14 3.03
N PHE A 62 10.47 -3.99 4.00
CA PHE A 62 9.66 -5.19 3.78
C PHE A 62 8.19 -4.85 4.00
N VAL A 63 7.34 -5.30 3.09
CA VAL A 63 5.88 -5.19 3.25
C VAL A 63 5.31 -6.59 3.32
N LEU A 64 4.77 -6.99 4.46
CA LEU A 64 4.10 -8.27 4.62
C LEU A 64 2.62 -8.10 4.31
N TYR A 65 2.16 -8.72 3.24
CA TYR A 65 0.75 -8.70 2.88
C TYR A 65 0.02 -9.86 3.55
N VAL A 66 -0.99 -9.52 4.35
CA VAL A 66 -1.76 -10.48 5.15
C VAL A 66 -3.23 -10.49 4.74
N THR A 67 -3.84 -11.68 4.78
CA THR A 67 -5.28 -11.85 4.55
C THR A 67 -6.09 -11.31 5.73
N GLU A 68 -7.42 -11.30 5.60
CA GLU A 68 -8.33 -10.95 6.71
C GLU A 68 -8.16 -11.87 7.94
N LYS A 69 -7.74 -13.12 7.72
CA LYS A 69 -7.45 -14.08 8.79
C LYS A 69 -6.07 -13.88 9.44
N GLY A 70 -5.30 -12.91 8.96
CA GLY A 70 -3.93 -12.65 9.41
C GLY A 70 -2.86 -13.52 8.74
N GLU A 71 -3.23 -14.42 7.84
CA GLU A 71 -2.27 -15.29 7.15
C GLU A 71 -1.46 -14.51 6.10
N PRO A 72 -0.12 -14.59 6.08
CA PRO A 72 0.70 -13.98 5.05
C PRO A 72 0.47 -14.66 3.70
N TYR A 73 0.22 -13.86 2.65
CA TYR A 73 0.02 -14.39 1.30
C TYR A 73 1.02 -13.83 0.29
N HIS A 74 1.67 -12.70 0.58
CA HIS A 74 2.68 -12.11 -0.29
C HIS A 74 3.67 -11.26 0.50
N VAL A 75 4.82 -10.95 -0.11
CA VAL A 75 5.81 -10.02 0.44
C VAL A 75 6.22 -9.02 -0.64
N GLY A 76 6.25 -7.75 -0.27
CA GLY A 76 6.84 -6.67 -1.05
C GLY A 76 8.22 -6.30 -0.51
N PHE A 77 9.05 -5.75 -1.37
CA PHE A 77 10.35 -5.21 -1.01
C PHE A 77 10.57 -3.90 -1.74
N GLY A 78 11.05 -2.90 -1.02
CA GLY A 78 11.39 -1.60 -1.58
C GLY A 78 12.60 -1.00 -0.87
N THR A 79 13.16 0.04 -1.49
CA THR A 79 14.31 0.77 -0.95
C THR A 79 14.11 2.27 -1.03
N SER A 80 14.70 2.97 -0.07
CA SER A 80 14.87 4.42 -0.10
C SER A 80 16.31 4.77 0.25
N ALA A 81 16.75 6.01 -0.02
CA ALA A 81 18.08 6.47 0.37
C ALA A 81 18.32 6.24 1.89
N ARG A 82 19.57 5.89 2.26
CA ARG A 82 20.01 5.78 3.66
C ARG A 82 19.81 7.14 4.35
N GLY A 83 18.86 7.18 5.28
CA GLY A 83 18.63 8.31 6.18
C GLY A 83 19.02 7.97 7.61
N GLN A 84 18.46 8.70 8.57
CA GLN A 84 18.56 8.34 9.99
C GLN A 84 17.53 7.25 10.38
N GLY A 85 17.84 6.52 11.46
CA GLY A 85 16.98 5.47 12.02
C GLY A 85 17.30 4.07 11.46
N ASP A 86 16.34 3.16 11.62
CA ASP A 86 16.55 1.75 11.31
C ASP A 86 16.82 1.51 9.83
N GLU A 87 17.79 0.63 9.56
CA GLU A 87 18.15 0.16 8.23
C GLU A 87 17.02 -0.59 7.55
N VAL A 88 16.30 -1.41 8.32
CA VAL A 88 15.23 -2.27 7.83
C VAL A 88 13.95 -1.88 8.55
N VAL A 89 12.92 -1.58 7.77
CA VAL A 89 11.57 -1.29 8.27
C VAL A 89 10.61 -2.34 7.74
N VAL A 90 9.65 -2.71 8.58
CA VAL A 90 8.63 -3.70 8.26
C VAL A 90 7.24 -3.06 8.36
N GLU A 91 6.49 -3.12 7.26
CA GLU A 91 5.08 -2.72 7.21
C GLU A 91 4.19 -3.96 7.04
N ILE A 92 3.04 -3.94 7.70
CA ILE A 92 2.00 -4.96 7.60
C ILE A 92 0.81 -4.39 6.83
N ALA A 93 0.57 -4.94 5.65
CA ALA A 93 -0.50 -4.49 4.76
C ALA A 93 -1.62 -5.53 4.74
N LYS A 94 -2.77 -5.20 5.33
CA LYS A 94 -3.98 -6.02 5.22
C LYS A 94 -4.58 -5.91 3.83
N LYS A 95 -5.15 -7.01 3.35
CA LYS A 95 -6.00 -7.00 2.16
C LYS A 95 -7.21 -6.07 2.40
N GLY A 96 -7.17 -4.87 1.85
CA GLY A 96 -8.29 -3.94 1.88
C GLY A 96 -9.41 -4.39 0.94
N LEU A 97 -10.66 -4.16 1.33
CA LEU A 97 -11.77 -4.22 0.39
C LEU A 97 -11.62 -3.03 -0.57
N GLY A 98 -11.59 -3.31 -1.88
CA GLY A 98 -11.61 -2.26 -2.89
C GLY A 98 -12.85 -1.37 -2.75
N PRO A 99 -12.83 -0.16 -3.36
CA PRO A 99 -13.99 0.72 -3.34
C PRO A 99 -15.21 -0.04 -3.87
N LYS A 100 -16.28 -0.10 -3.07
CA LYS A 100 -17.54 -0.68 -3.52
C LYS A 100 -18.14 0.28 -4.56
N PRO A 101 -18.50 -0.20 -5.76
CA PRO A 101 -19.14 0.65 -6.75
C PRO A 101 -20.44 1.20 -6.17
N VAL A 102 -20.61 2.51 -6.26
CA VAL A 102 -21.88 3.14 -5.91
C VAL A 102 -22.84 2.88 -7.06
N LEU A 103 -23.74 1.93 -6.90
CA LEU A 103 -24.79 1.67 -7.88
C LEU A 103 -25.79 2.83 -7.79
N ASN A 104 -25.97 3.58 -8.87
CA ASN A 104 -27.06 4.54 -8.96
C ASN A 104 -28.39 3.83 -8.69
N LYS A 105 -29.26 4.43 -7.87
CA LYS A 105 -30.58 3.85 -7.56
C LYS A 105 -31.33 3.55 -8.87
N PRO A 106 -32.07 2.43 -8.95
CA PRO A 106 -32.91 2.15 -10.11
C PRO A 106 -33.85 3.33 -10.36
N ILE A 107 -33.81 3.88 -11.57
CA ILE A 107 -34.82 4.82 -12.02
C ILE A 107 -36.11 4.06 -12.26
N VAL A 108 -37.10 4.23 -11.38
CA VAL A 108 -38.44 3.72 -11.63
C VAL A 108 -39.10 4.70 -12.60
N LEU A 109 -39.37 4.21 -13.81
CA LEU A 109 -40.12 4.95 -14.82
C LEU A 109 -41.61 4.61 -14.65
N ASN A 110 -42.48 5.58 -14.90
CA ASN A 110 -43.92 5.37 -14.92
C ASN A 110 -44.32 4.57 -16.16
N ALA A 111 -45.60 4.17 -16.26
CA ALA A 111 -46.12 3.39 -17.40
C ALA A 111 -45.80 4.00 -18.78
N ASP A 112 -45.60 5.32 -18.86
CA ASP A 112 -45.21 6.07 -20.07
C ASP A 112 -43.69 6.21 -20.29
N GLY A 113 -42.84 5.54 -19.49
CA GLY A 113 -41.38 5.56 -19.64
C GLY A 113 -40.69 6.86 -19.20
N LYS A 114 -41.34 7.68 -18.37
CA LYS A 114 -40.81 8.95 -17.84
C LYS A 114 -40.54 8.87 -16.34
N LEU A 115 -39.52 9.60 -15.88
CA LEU A 115 -39.19 9.78 -14.46
C LEU A 115 -40.31 10.55 -13.76
N GLU A 116 -40.75 10.10 -12.57
CA GLU A 116 -41.68 10.89 -11.75
C GLU A 116 -41.11 12.28 -11.48
N GLY A 117 -41.98 13.28 -11.62
CA GLY A 117 -41.64 14.68 -11.71
C GLY A 117 -40.72 15.14 -10.59
N LYS A 118 -39.59 15.72 -10.99
CA LYS A 118 -38.68 16.49 -10.15
C LYS A 118 -39.50 17.57 -9.43
N GLU A 119 -39.70 17.44 -8.12
CA GLU A 119 -40.17 18.58 -7.32
C GLU A 119 -39.18 19.74 -7.55
N PRO A 120 -39.68 20.95 -7.84
CA PRO A 120 -38.87 22.03 -8.39
C PRO A 120 -37.79 22.48 -7.40
N GLU A 121 -36.52 22.30 -7.77
CA GLU A 121 -35.39 22.92 -7.07
C GLU A 121 -35.54 24.44 -7.14
N LYS A 122 -35.72 25.08 -5.97
CA LYS A 122 -35.63 26.53 -5.84
C LYS A 122 -34.28 27.01 -6.39
N THR A 123 -34.39 27.94 -7.34
CA THR A 123 -33.34 28.53 -8.16
C THR A 123 -32.13 29.02 -7.35
N PHE A 124 -30.95 28.63 -7.84
CA PHE A 124 -29.63 29.19 -7.54
C PHE A 124 -29.56 30.69 -7.92
N LEU A 125 -30.09 31.58 -7.08
CA LEU A 125 -29.82 33.02 -7.17
C LEU A 125 -29.54 33.54 -5.76
N GLN A 126 -28.44 34.32 -5.66
CA GLN A 126 -27.84 34.93 -4.45
C GLN A 126 -26.74 34.03 -3.86
N LYS A 127 -25.47 34.43 -3.74
CA LYS A 127 -24.89 35.77 -3.60
C LYS A 127 -23.37 35.67 -3.77
N TRP A 128 -22.79 36.67 -4.42
CA TRP A 128 -21.37 36.86 -4.74
C TRP A 128 -20.68 37.58 -3.58
N GLU A 129 -19.78 36.93 -2.84
CA GLU A 129 -18.82 37.60 -1.93
C GLU A 129 -17.44 36.90 -1.91
N LEU A 130 -16.40 37.71 -1.71
CA LEU A 130 -14.98 37.49 -2.04
C LEU A 130 -14.27 36.38 -1.25
N GLN A 131 -13.33 35.68 -1.90
CA GLN A 131 -12.30 34.88 -1.22
C GLN A 131 -11.10 35.78 -0.86
N PRO A 132 -10.57 35.77 0.38
CA PRO A 132 -9.20 36.21 0.61
C PRO A 132 -8.22 35.09 0.23
N ALA A 133 -7.19 35.44 -0.55
CA ALA A 133 -6.09 34.56 -0.92
C ALA A 133 -5.17 34.30 0.29
N VAL A 134 -4.76 33.04 0.49
CA VAL A 134 -3.73 32.65 1.47
C VAL A 134 -2.40 32.45 0.75
N LEU A 135 -1.37 33.18 1.18
CA LEU A 135 0.02 33.05 0.74
C LEU A 135 0.80 32.25 1.80
N ILE A 136 1.52 31.20 1.38
CA ILE A 136 2.41 30.40 2.23
C ILE A 136 3.85 30.88 2.01
N VAL A 137 4.56 31.18 3.09
CA VAL A 137 6.02 31.40 3.07
C VAL A 137 6.67 30.29 3.88
N VAL A 138 7.58 29.56 3.25
CA VAL A 138 8.50 28.62 3.89
C VAL A 138 9.87 29.27 3.90
N SER A 139 10.53 29.30 5.05
CA SER A 139 11.94 29.63 5.19
C SER A 139 12.72 28.40 5.63
N SER A 140 13.94 28.29 5.12
CA SER A 140 14.95 27.26 5.43
C SER A 140 15.39 27.26 6.90
#